data_AF-Q2JWA4-F1
#
_entry.id   AF-Q2JWA4-F1
#
_cell.length_a   1.000
_cell.length_b   1.000
_cell.length_c   1.000
_cell.angle_alpha   90.00
_cell.angle_beta   90.00
_cell.angle_gamma   90.00
#
_symmetry.space_group_name_H-M   'P 1'
#
loop_
_entity.id
_entity.type
_entity.pdbx_description
1 polymer ?
#
loop_
_entity_poly.entity_id
_entity_poly.type
_entity_poly.pdbx_seq_one_letter_code
_entity_poly.pdbx_strand_id
1 'polypeptide(L)'
;MLKILRQYQALFTEGLNGLRQARTLVAIHTRELGIRALQSRELRLVGWVIKFFNTYLRAVINARDIRSGYNLLKQYRLLAEAALRHQQSALVLEMVGHFRYYSLVAYKAGLLFLSETFGFDLGVLAQLSCALQSETTEAILQVLLHLDQDPESEQQEMTLRGIRKTQARLAAYFLSRGREDLARLIYEDMQQEPLARLQIIRQELHSTASEFWEFTDRAENFYYLEPALRPYAEQFFSWFQGLTSLPASLEGVPGSLELP
;
A
#
# COMPACT_ATOMS: atom_id res chain seq x y z
N MET A 1 -19.20 -19.67 14.07
CA MET A 1 -18.20 -18.80 13.42
C MET A 1 -16.92 -19.52 12.97
N LEU A 2 -16.15 -20.18 13.85
CA LEU A 2 -14.91 -20.87 13.40
C LEU A 2 -15.12 -21.92 12.29
N LYS A 3 -16.22 -22.68 12.35
CA LYS A 3 -16.59 -23.64 11.29
C LYS A 3 -16.80 -22.95 9.92
N ILE A 4 -17.42 -21.77 9.90
CA ILE A 4 -17.64 -20.99 8.67
C ILE A 4 -16.30 -20.51 8.11
N LEU A 5 -15.43 -19.97 8.95
CA LEU A 5 -14.09 -19.54 8.51
C LEU A 5 -13.26 -20.70 7.94
N ARG A 6 -13.38 -21.92 8.51
CA ARG A 6 -12.75 -23.12 7.94
C ARG A 6 -13.33 -23.51 6.58
N GLN A 7 -14.64 -23.37 6.38
CA GLN A 7 -15.25 -23.58 5.06
C GLN A 7 -14.77 -22.54 4.04
N TYR A 8 -14.66 -21.27 4.45
CA TYR A 8 -14.07 -20.22 3.62
C TYR A 8 -12.63 -20.53 3.24
N GLN A 9 -11.82 -21.04 4.16
CA GLN A 9 -10.47 -21.49 3.85
C GLN A 9 -10.44 -22.63 2.83
N ALA A 10 -11.27 -23.66 2.98
CA ALA A 10 -11.34 -24.75 2.01
C ALA A 10 -11.68 -24.22 0.61
N LEU A 11 -12.73 -23.40 0.50
CA LEU A 11 -13.14 -22.76 -0.76
C LEU A 11 -12.04 -21.88 -1.36
N PHE A 12 -11.33 -21.12 -0.53
CA PHE A 12 -10.23 -20.27 -0.99
C PHE A 12 -9.09 -21.11 -1.57
N THR A 13 -8.68 -22.18 -0.87
CA THR A 13 -7.60 -23.06 -1.32
C THR A 13 -7.98 -23.85 -2.56
N GLU A 14 -9.19 -24.41 -2.62
CA GLU A 14 -9.71 -25.09 -3.82
C GLU A 14 -9.78 -24.13 -5.03
N GLY A 15 -10.16 -22.88 -4.78
CA GLY A 15 -10.23 -21.84 -5.81
C GLY A 15 -8.88 -21.47 -6.44
N LEU A 16 -7.74 -21.83 -5.82
CA LEU A 16 -6.41 -21.66 -6.42
C LEU A 16 -6.29 -22.44 -7.75
N ASN A 17 -7.05 -23.54 -7.91
CA ASN A 17 -7.00 -24.40 -9.09
C ASN A 17 -7.91 -23.96 -10.26
N GLY A 18 -8.47 -22.75 -10.23
CA GLY A 18 -9.16 -22.18 -11.40
C GLY A 18 -10.35 -21.25 -11.12
N LEU A 19 -10.91 -21.27 -9.90
CA LEU A 19 -12.09 -20.46 -9.54
C LEU A 19 -11.68 -19.13 -8.89
N ARG A 20 -11.11 -18.21 -9.68
CA ARG A 20 -10.62 -16.90 -9.20
C ARG A 20 -11.69 -16.06 -8.50
N GLN A 21 -12.91 -16.01 -9.05
CA GLN A 21 -14.00 -15.21 -8.50
C GLN A 21 -14.39 -15.65 -7.08
N ALA A 22 -14.36 -16.97 -6.82
CA ALA A 22 -14.65 -17.51 -5.49
C ALA A 22 -13.65 -17.01 -4.44
N ARG A 23 -12.37 -16.86 -4.79
CA ARG A 23 -11.33 -16.36 -3.88
C ARG A 23 -11.53 -14.90 -3.51
N THR A 24 -11.86 -14.05 -4.49
CA THR A 24 -12.18 -12.64 -4.25
C THR A 24 -13.40 -12.51 -3.33
N LEU A 25 -14.46 -13.28 -3.58
CA LEU A 25 -15.66 -13.28 -2.74
C LEU A 25 -15.38 -13.76 -1.31
N VAL A 26 -14.59 -14.82 -1.15
CA VAL A 26 -14.17 -15.28 0.18
C VAL A 26 -13.40 -14.19 0.94
N ALA A 27 -12.47 -13.49 0.28
CA ALA A 27 -11.73 -12.40 0.91
C ALA A 27 -12.66 -11.24 1.33
N ILE A 28 -13.62 -10.87 0.48
CA ILE A 28 -14.63 -9.84 0.75
C ILE A 28 -15.48 -10.22 1.97
N HIS A 29 -16.04 -11.43 2.00
CA HIS A 29 -16.89 -11.87 3.11
C HIS A 29 -16.11 -12.09 4.41
N THR A 30 -14.85 -12.51 4.32
CA THR A 30 -13.96 -12.62 5.47
C THR A 30 -13.70 -11.23 6.09
N ARG A 31 -13.44 -10.21 5.26
CA ARG A 31 -13.34 -8.80 5.70
C ARG A 31 -14.65 -8.33 6.33
N GLU A 32 -15.79 -8.53 5.67
CA GLU A 32 -17.10 -8.11 6.17
C GLU A 32 -17.43 -8.71 7.54
N LEU A 33 -17.12 -10.00 7.74
CA LEU A 33 -17.24 -10.65 9.03
C LEU A 33 -16.36 -10.00 10.09
N GLY A 34 -15.10 -9.67 9.74
CA GLY A 34 -14.18 -8.97 10.64
C GLY A 34 -14.66 -7.56 11.02
N ILE A 35 -15.20 -6.80 10.06
CA ILE A 35 -15.74 -5.46 10.30
C ILE A 35 -16.98 -5.53 11.20
N ARG A 36 -17.90 -6.47 10.96
CA ARG A 36 -19.06 -6.68 11.85
C ARG A 36 -18.62 -7.09 13.25
N ALA A 37 -17.59 -7.92 13.37
CA ALA A 37 -17.02 -8.30 14.65
C ALA A 37 -16.40 -7.10 15.40
N LEU A 38 -15.72 -6.19 14.69
CA LEU A 38 -15.22 -4.93 15.26
C LEU A 38 -16.37 -4.07 15.79
N GLN A 39 -17.45 -3.92 15.03
CA GLN A 39 -18.64 -3.16 15.42
C GLN A 39 -19.29 -3.73 16.69
N SER A 40 -19.37 -5.06 16.81
CA SER A 40 -19.90 -5.76 17.98
C SER A 40 -18.87 -5.96 19.11
N ARG A 41 -17.64 -5.44 18.97
CA ARG A 41 -16.52 -5.60 19.92
C ARG A 41 -16.13 -7.06 20.20
N GLU A 42 -16.39 -7.97 19.26
CA GLU A 42 -15.98 -9.38 19.35
C GLU A 42 -14.52 -9.58 18.93
N LEU A 43 -13.57 -9.03 19.71
CA LEU A 43 -12.14 -9.00 19.33
C LEU A 43 -11.54 -10.40 19.10
N ARG A 44 -12.06 -11.43 19.77
CA ARG A 44 -11.63 -12.83 19.53
C ARG A 44 -11.94 -13.29 18.10
N LEU A 45 -13.09 -12.89 17.55
CA LEU A 45 -13.48 -13.21 16.18
C LEU A 45 -12.63 -12.42 15.18
N VAL A 46 -12.31 -11.16 15.49
CA VAL A 46 -11.37 -10.34 14.68
C VAL A 46 -10.00 -11.02 14.62
N GLY A 47 -9.48 -11.49 15.76
CA GLY A 47 -8.22 -12.25 15.80
C GLY A 47 -8.25 -13.54 14.99
N TRP A 48 -9.41 -14.21 14.85
CA TRP A 48 -9.54 -15.33 13.91
C TRP A 48 -9.51 -14.85 12.46
N VAL A 49 -10.26 -13.81 12.12
CA VAL A 49 -10.28 -13.23 10.77
C VAL A 49 -8.86 -12.84 10.31
N ILE A 50 -8.07 -12.19 11.17
CA ILE A 50 -6.64 -11.87 10.92
C ILE A 50 -5.84 -13.14 10.59
N LYS A 51 -5.98 -14.20 11.39
CA LYS A 51 -5.31 -15.50 11.13
C LYS A 51 -5.71 -16.11 9.80
N PHE A 52 -6.97 -16.01 9.40
CA PHE A 52 -7.43 -16.50 8.10
C PHE A 52 -6.87 -15.67 6.93
N PHE A 53 -6.82 -14.33 7.04
CA PHE A 53 -6.12 -13.49 6.05
C PHE A 53 -4.64 -13.86 5.91
N ASN A 54 -3.93 -14.07 7.02
CA ASN A 54 -2.54 -14.52 7.01
C ASN A 54 -2.39 -15.90 6.33
N THR A 55 -3.35 -16.80 6.56
CA THR A 55 -3.39 -18.12 5.92
C THR A 55 -3.58 -18.00 4.41
N TYR A 56 -4.51 -17.14 3.96
CA TYR A 56 -4.76 -16.87 2.55
C TYR A 56 -3.54 -16.26 1.87
N LEU A 57 -2.87 -15.28 2.50
CA LEU A 57 -1.65 -14.66 1.97
C LEU A 57 -0.53 -15.68 1.77
N ARG A 58 -0.32 -16.56 2.76
CA ARG A 58 0.67 -17.63 2.61
C ARG A 58 0.35 -18.55 1.44
N ALA A 59 -0.90 -18.97 1.31
CA ALA A 59 -1.33 -19.86 0.23
C ALA A 59 -1.12 -19.21 -1.14
N VAL A 60 -1.47 -17.93 -1.28
CA VAL A 60 -1.29 -17.17 -2.52
C VAL A 60 0.18 -17.00 -2.90
N ILE A 61 1.04 -16.65 -1.95
CA ILE A 61 2.47 -16.46 -2.21
C ILE A 61 3.10 -17.80 -2.61
N ASN A 62 2.78 -18.89 -1.90
CA ASN A 62 3.27 -20.23 -2.25
C ASN A 62 2.83 -20.66 -3.65
N ALA A 63 1.60 -20.30 -4.05
CA ALA A 63 1.07 -20.55 -5.39
C ALA A 63 1.57 -19.54 -6.46
N ARG A 64 2.34 -18.52 -6.06
CA ARG A 64 2.81 -17.41 -6.91
C ARG A 64 1.68 -16.67 -7.63
N ASP A 65 0.47 -16.63 -7.07
CA ASP A 65 -0.70 -15.99 -7.68
C ASP A 65 -0.78 -14.50 -7.35
N ILE A 66 0.02 -13.70 -8.06
CA ILE A 66 0.15 -12.25 -7.82
C ILE A 66 -1.20 -11.53 -7.85
N ARG A 67 -2.08 -11.86 -8.81
CA ARG A 67 -3.38 -11.18 -8.97
C ARG A 67 -4.31 -11.43 -7.79
N SER A 68 -4.32 -12.65 -7.26
CA SER A 68 -5.12 -12.96 -6.07
C SER A 68 -4.53 -12.31 -4.82
N GLY A 69 -3.20 -12.22 -4.74
CA GLY A 69 -2.51 -11.52 -3.65
C GLY A 69 -2.83 -10.04 -3.64
N TYR A 70 -2.79 -9.42 -4.82
CA TYR A 70 -3.20 -8.05 -5.04
C TYR A 70 -4.63 -7.79 -4.58
N ASN A 71 -5.61 -8.62 -4.93
CA ASN A 71 -6.99 -8.40 -4.47
C ASN A 71 -7.19 -8.70 -2.97
N LEU A 72 -6.57 -9.78 -2.47
CA LEU A 72 -6.64 -10.18 -1.08
C LEU A 72 -6.09 -9.10 -0.15
N LEU A 73 -4.96 -8.50 -0.52
CA LEU A 73 -4.31 -7.48 0.28
C LEU A 73 -5.14 -6.21 0.42
N LYS A 74 -5.90 -5.81 -0.62
CA LYS A 74 -6.87 -4.70 -0.51
C LYS A 74 -7.91 -5.01 0.55
N GLN A 75 -8.45 -6.23 0.56
CA GLN A 75 -9.45 -6.62 1.57
C GLN A 75 -8.88 -6.61 2.99
N TYR A 76 -7.62 -7.01 3.14
CA TYR A 76 -6.95 -7.01 4.43
C TYR A 76 -6.62 -5.57 4.89
N ARG A 77 -6.16 -4.68 3.99
CA ARG A 77 -6.02 -3.24 4.29
C ARG A 77 -7.32 -2.64 4.77
N LEU A 78 -8.43 -2.90 4.07
CA LEU A 78 -9.75 -2.36 4.45
C LEU A 78 -10.20 -2.81 5.85
N LEU A 79 -9.82 -4.03 6.28
CA LEU A 79 -10.02 -4.46 7.67
C LEU A 79 -9.15 -3.65 8.64
N ALA A 80 -7.88 -3.41 8.31
CA ALA A 80 -6.99 -2.58 9.13
C ALA A 80 -7.48 -1.13 9.24
N GLU A 81 -8.00 -0.56 8.16
CA GLU A 81 -8.60 0.75 8.19
C GLU A 81 -9.88 0.81 9.04
N ALA A 82 -10.70 -0.25 9.02
CA ALA A 82 -11.85 -0.34 9.91
C ALA A 82 -11.39 -0.39 11.37
N ALA A 83 -10.35 -1.18 11.68
CA ALA A 83 -9.76 -1.23 13.02
C ALA A 83 -9.22 0.14 13.48
N LEU A 84 -8.59 0.91 12.59
CA LEU A 84 -8.19 2.31 12.86
C LEU A 84 -9.40 3.18 13.23
N ARG A 85 -10.47 3.15 12.44
CA ARG A 85 -11.71 3.93 12.71
C ARG A 85 -12.39 3.51 14.03
N HIS A 86 -12.20 2.27 14.45
CA HIS A 86 -12.67 1.75 15.74
C HIS A 86 -11.64 1.90 16.89
N GLN A 87 -10.56 2.68 16.68
CA GLN A 87 -9.52 2.97 17.67
C GLN A 87 -8.87 1.70 18.26
N GLN A 88 -8.76 0.63 17.46
CA GLN A 88 -8.14 -0.62 17.88
C GLN A 88 -6.64 -0.64 17.52
N SER A 89 -5.86 0.27 18.13
CA SER A 89 -4.43 0.45 17.84
C SER A 89 -3.63 -0.85 17.83
N ALA A 90 -3.84 -1.72 18.83
CA ALA A 90 -3.13 -3.00 18.94
C ALA A 90 -3.39 -3.94 17.74
N LEU A 91 -4.63 -4.02 17.27
CA LEU A 91 -4.98 -4.85 16.11
C LEU A 91 -4.40 -4.27 14.82
N VAL A 92 -4.40 -2.94 14.69
CA VAL A 92 -3.79 -2.26 13.53
C VAL A 92 -2.30 -2.59 13.46
N LEU A 93 -1.57 -2.47 14.57
CA LEU A 93 -0.13 -2.75 14.62
C LEU A 93 0.17 -4.24 14.41
N GLU A 94 -0.68 -5.15 14.88
CA GLU A 94 -0.59 -6.59 14.57
C GLU A 94 -0.68 -6.83 13.05
N MET A 95 -1.70 -6.27 12.39
CA MET A 95 -1.87 -6.42 10.94
C MET A 95 -0.73 -5.79 10.13
N VAL A 96 -0.25 -4.63 10.55
CA VAL A 96 0.91 -3.94 9.95
C VAL A 96 2.18 -4.79 10.08
N GLY A 97 2.39 -5.43 11.24
CA GLY A 97 3.47 -6.40 11.44
C GLY A 97 3.39 -7.59 10.47
N HIS A 98 2.18 -8.08 10.20
CA HIS A 98 1.97 -9.11 9.18
C HIS A 98 2.24 -8.59 7.77
N PHE A 99 1.87 -7.36 7.43
CA PHE A 99 2.15 -6.76 6.12
C PHE A 99 3.65 -6.72 5.86
N ARG A 100 4.43 -6.26 6.84
CA ARG A 100 5.91 -6.28 6.77
C ARG A 100 6.44 -7.68 6.50
N TYR A 101 6.00 -8.64 7.32
CA TYR A 101 6.47 -10.01 7.22
C TYR A 101 6.16 -10.62 5.85
N TYR A 102 4.93 -10.49 5.35
CA TYR A 102 4.54 -11.05 4.06
C TYR A 102 5.11 -10.28 2.86
N SER A 103 5.38 -8.97 2.99
CA SER A 103 6.15 -8.22 2.00
C SER A 103 7.53 -8.84 1.80
N LEU A 104 8.26 -9.11 2.90
CA LEU A 104 9.58 -9.75 2.82
C LEU A 104 9.51 -11.17 2.24
N VAL A 105 8.49 -11.96 2.61
CA VAL A 105 8.29 -13.29 2.04
C VAL A 105 8.01 -13.21 0.53
N ALA A 106 7.20 -12.25 0.08
CA ALA A 106 6.92 -12.03 -1.34
C ALA A 106 8.18 -11.57 -2.11
N TYR A 107 8.95 -10.64 -1.53
CA TYR A 107 10.23 -10.17 -2.09
C TYR A 107 11.21 -11.33 -2.30
N LYS A 108 11.45 -12.14 -1.26
CA LYS A 108 12.33 -13.33 -1.33
C LYS A 108 11.85 -14.39 -2.32
N ALA A 109 10.53 -14.47 -2.55
CA ALA A 109 9.96 -15.37 -3.55
C ALA A 109 10.06 -14.81 -4.99
N GLY A 110 10.57 -13.59 -5.19
CA GLY A 110 10.61 -12.91 -6.48
C GLY A 110 9.25 -12.37 -6.95
N LEU A 111 8.29 -12.21 -6.04
CA LEU A 111 6.96 -11.63 -6.33
C LEU A 111 6.99 -10.12 -6.09
N LEU A 112 7.87 -9.42 -6.81
CA LEU A 112 8.25 -8.05 -6.49
C LEU A 112 7.08 -7.06 -6.54
N PHE A 113 6.21 -7.16 -7.54
CA PHE A 113 4.97 -6.36 -7.60
C PHE A 113 4.05 -6.56 -6.38
N LEU A 114 4.00 -7.77 -5.82
CA LEU A 114 3.20 -8.01 -4.61
C LEU A 114 3.85 -7.36 -3.39
N SER A 115 5.19 -7.36 -3.30
CA SER A 115 5.94 -6.61 -2.27
C SER A 115 5.68 -5.11 -2.38
N GLU A 116 5.72 -4.56 -3.60
CA GLU A 116 5.40 -3.17 -3.90
C GLU A 116 3.96 -2.80 -3.48
N THR A 117 3.02 -3.73 -3.69
CA THR A 117 1.61 -3.57 -3.26
C THR A 117 1.49 -3.44 -1.73
N PHE A 118 2.30 -4.14 -0.95
CA PHE A 118 2.35 -3.94 0.51
C PHE A 118 2.84 -2.53 0.87
N GLY A 119 3.86 -2.02 0.18
CA GLY A 119 4.33 -0.65 0.35
C GLY A 119 3.22 0.36 0.10
N PHE A 120 2.53 0.25 -1.04
CA PHE A 120 1.39 1.10 -1.35
C PHE A 120 0.30 1.05 -0.29
N ASP A 121 -0.15 -0.15 0.08
CA ASP A 121 -1.24 -0.32 1.05
C ASP A 121 -0.88 0.19 2.46
N LEU A 122 0.39 0.07 2.88
CA LEU A 122 0.89 0.69 4.11
C LEU A 122 0.91 2.22 4.01
N GLY A 123 1.28 2.78 2.85
CA GLY A 123 1.21 4.22 2.60
C GLY A 123 -0.21 4.76 2.75
N VAL A 124 -1.19 4.12 2.13
CA VAL A 124 -2.61 4.49 2.27
C VAL A 124 -3.07 4.37 3.73
N LEU A 125 -2.66 3.31 4.43
CA LEU A 125 -3.02 3.13 5.84
C LEU A 125 -2.39 4.21 6.74
N ALA A 126 -1.15 4.62 6.47
CA ALA A 126 -0.49 5.72 7.18
C ALA A 126 -1.18 7.07 6.94
N GLN A 127 -1.60 7.36 5.69
CA GLN A 127 -2.39 8.55 5.38
C GLN A 127 -3.68 8.59 6.19
N LEU A 128 -4.44 7.49 6.20
CA LEU A 128 -5.68 7.41 6.98
C LEU A 128 -5.41 7.57 8.48
N SER A 129 -4.38 6.89 9.01
CA SER A 129 -4.00 6.99 10.41
C SER A 129 -3.71 8.45 10.80
N CYS A 130 -2.98 9.18 9.95
CA CYS A 130 -2.69 10.60 10.14
C CYS A 130 -3.95 11.47 10.03
N ALA A 131 -4.84 11.19 9.07
CA ALA A 131 -6.11 11.90 8.90
C ALA A 131 -6.98 11.79 10.16
N LEU A 132 -6.96 10.62 10.81
CA LEU A 132 -7.66 10.32 12.05
C LEU A 132 -6.90 10.78 13.31
N GLN A 133 -5.73 11.40 13.17
CA GLN A 133 -4.85 11.79 14.28
C GLN A 133 -4.51 10.62 15.22
N SER A 134 -4.39 9.41 14.66
CA SER A 134 -4.10 8.20 15.43
C SER A 134 -2.63 8.14 15.84
N GLU A 135 -2.39 7.69 17.08
CA GLU A 135 -1.05 7.44 17.64
C GLU A 135 -0.24 6.41 16.83
N THR A 136 -0.90 5.56 16.05
CA THR A 136 -0.24 4.51 15.26
C THR A 136 0.43 5.04 13.98
N THR A 137 0.21 6.32 13.61
CA THR A 137 0.70 6.90 12.35
C THR A 137 2.20 6.69 12.17
N GLU A 138 3.00 7.05 13.17
CA GLU A 138 4.46 6.94 13.12
C GLU A 138 4.91 5.47 13.05
N ALA A 139 4.28 4.59 13.83
CA ALA A 139 4.61 3.16 13.81
C ALA A 139 4.32 2.50 12.44
N ILE A 140 3.22 2.90 11.77
CA ILE A 140 2.91 2.43 10.41
C ILE A 140 3.96 2.97 9.42
N LEU A 141 4.30 4.26 9.52
CA LEU A 141 5.33 4.88 8.70
C LEU A 141 6.67 4.17 8.86
N GLN A 142 7.12 3.92 10.09
CA GLN A 142 8.36 3.20 10.37
C GLN A 142 8.37 1.84 9.67
N VAL A 143 7.27 1.09 9.70
CA VAL A 143 7.20 -0.19 8.98
C VAL A 143 7.33 -0.03 7.47
N LEU A 144 6.75 1.02 6.88
CA LEU A 144 6.92 1.33 5.45
C LEU A 144 8.38 1.69 5.10
N LEU A 145 9.06 2.49 5.92
CA LEU A 145 10.47 2.84 5.70
C LEU A 145 11.37 1.60 5.71
N HIS A 146 11.12 0.68 6.64
CA HIS A 146 11.86 -0.59 6.75
C HIS A 146 11.50 -1.65 5.68
N LEU A 147 10.64 -1.34 4.70
CA LEU A 147 10.42 -2.23 3.56
C LEU A 147 11.51 -2.13 2.50
N ASP A 148 12.30 -1.06 2.51
CA ASP A 148 13.42 -0.92 1.58
C ASP A 148 14.48 -1.99 1.88
N GLN A 149 15.04 -2.57 0.82
CA GLN A 149 16.07 -3.61 0.85
C GLN A 149 17.12 -3.21 -0.18
N ASP A 150 18.37 -3.61 0.00
CA ASP A 150 19.36 -3.39 -1.06
C ASP A 150 18.99 -4.21 -2.31
N PRO A 151 18.89 -3.59 -3.51
CA PRO A 151 18.60 -4.31 -4.74
C PRO A 151 19.83 -5.10 -5.19
N GLU A 152 19.64 -6.38 -5.48
CA GLU A 152 20.65 -7.27 -6.07
C GLU A 152 20.44 -7.41 -7.60
N SER A 153 19.38 -6.80 -8.15
CA SER A 153 18.99 -6.88 -9.56
C SER A 153 18.18 -5.67 -10.04
N GLU A 154 18.15 -5.44 -11.35
CA GLU A 154 17.38 -4.35 -11.97
C GLU A 154 15.86 -4.48 -11.72
N GLN A 155 15.33 -5.72 -11.64
CA GLN A 155 13.93 -5.94 -11.31
C GLN A 155 13.62 -5.56 -9.85
N GLN A 156 14.53 -5.86 -8.91
CA GLN A 156 14.39 -5.42 -7.52
C GLN A 156 14.47 -3.90 -7.42
N GLU A 157 15.43 -3.29 -8.13
CA GLU A 157 15.57 -1.83 -8.26
C GLU A 157 14.24 -1.16 -8.69
N MET A 158 13.57 -1.71 -9.71
CA MET A 158 12.26 -1.20 -10.14
C MET A 158 11.20 -1.25 -9.03
N THR A 159 11.12 -2.34 -8.26
CA THR A 159 10.13 -2.45 -7.18
C THR A 159 10.46 -1.55 -5.99
N LEU A 160 11.73 -1.40 -5.61
CA LEU A 160 12.13 -0.46 -4.57
C LEU A 160 11.80 0.98 -4.99
N ARG A 161 11.93 1.32 -6.27
CA ARG A 161 11.46 2.60 -6.82
C ARG A 161 9.96 2.83 -6.59
N GLY A 162 9.13 1.80 -6.70
CA GLY A 162 7.70 1.86 -6.36
C GLY A 162 7.43 2.20 -4.89
N ILE A 163 8.23 1.62 -3.98
CA ILE A 163 8.17 1.93 -2.55
C ILE A 163 8.61 3.38 -2.31
N ARG A 164 9.72 3.83 -2.91
CA ARG A 164 10.18 5.24 -2.81
C ARG A 164 9.16 6.25 -3.36
N LYS A 165 8.45 5.91 -4.45
CA LYS A 165 7.31 6.73 -4.93
C LYS A 165 6.19 6.83 -3.92
N THR A 166 5.85 5.72 -3.25
CA THR A 166 4.83 5.71 -2.18
C THR A 166 5.26 6.60 -1.01
N GLN A 167 6.52 6.50 -0.59
CA GLN A 167 7.08 7.33 0.47
C GLN A 167 7.06 8.83 0.10
N ALA A 168 7.47 9.21 -1.11
CA ALA A 168 7.41 10.60 -1.57
C ALA A 168 5.97 11.14 -1.64
N ARG A 169 5.00 10.34 -2.12
CA ARG A 169 3.56 10.70 -2.07
C ARG A 169 3.08 10.89 -0.63
N LEU A 170 3.52 10.03 0.28
CA LEU A 170 3.17 10.12 1.69
C LEU A 170 3.79 11.36 2.36
N ALA A 171 5.03 11.71 2.03
CA ALA A 171 5.68 12.93 2.50
C ALA A 171 4.92 14.19 2.04
N ALA A 172 4.54 14.25 0.75
CA ALA A 172 3.70 15.31 0.23
C ALA A 172 2.36 15.42 0.98
N TYR A 173 1.73 14.28 1.27
CA TYR A 173 0.52 14.25 2.09
C TYR A 173 0.77 14.81 3.51
N PHE A 174 1.81 14.35 4.21
CA PHE A 174 2.10 14.84 5.55
C PHE A 174 2.38 16.35 5.59
N LEU A 175 3.13 16.87 4.62
CA LEU A 175 3.35 18.31 4.46
C LEU A 175 2.04 19.08 4.29
N SER A 176 1.12 18.57 3.46
CA SER A 176 -0.21 19.18 3.28
C SER A 176 -1.08 19.18 4.56
N ARG A 177 -0.74 18.32 5.53
CA ARG A 177 -1.39 18.23 6.84
C ARG A 177 -0.62 18.96 7.94
N GLY A 178 0.44 19.69 7.61
CA GLY A 178 1.31 20.36 8.58
C GLY A 178 2.16 19.40 9.43
N ARG A 179 2.27 18.13 9.04
CA ARG A 179 3.08 17.10 9.71
C ARG A 179 4.47 17.02 9.10
N GLU A 180 5.19 18.14 9.13
CA GLU A 180 6.58 18.19 8.65
C GLU A 180 7.47 17.19 9.40
N ASP A 181 7.21 16.96 10.69
CA ASP A 181 7.87 15.95 11.52
C ASP A 181 7.88 14.56 10.86
N LEU A 182 6.74 14.11 10.34
CA LEU A 182 6.64 12.80 9.67
C LEU A 182 7.24 12.81 8.26
N ALA A 183 7.14 13.94 7.55
CA ALA A 183 7.79 14.09 6.25
C ALA A 183 9.33 14.07 6.38
N ARG A 184 9.87 14.60 7.49
CA ARG A 184 11.30 14.58 7.80
C ARG A 184 11.83 13.17 8.02
N LEU A 185 11.07 12.29 8.66
CA LEU A 185 11.46 10.87 8.79
C LEU A 185 11.64 10.20 7.41
N ILE A 186 10.77 10.53 6.45
CA ILE A 186 10.90 10.02 5.07
C ILE A 186 12.13 10.61 4.38
N TYR A 187 12.37 11.91 4.56
CA TYR A 187 13.55 12.59 4.02
C TYR A 187 14.84 11.98 4.55
N GLU A 188 14.95 11.79 5.86
CA GLU A 188 16.13 11.22 6.52
C GLU A 188 16.43 9.80 6.01
N ASP A 189 15.39 9.00 5.75
CA ASP A 189 15.51 7.66 5.17
C ASP A 189 15.93 7.69 3.70
N MET A 190 15.59 8.74 2.96
CA MET A 190 15.90 8.89 1.52
C MET A 190 17.14 9.76 1.24
N GLN A 191 17.73 10.42 2.23
CA GLN A 191 18.74 11.48 2.00
C GLN A 191 20.01 10.99 1.28
N GLN A 192 20.30 9.69 1.36
CA GLN A 192 21.46 9.06 0.71
C GLN A 192 21.13 8.46 -0.67
N GLU A 193 19.89 8.58 -1.13
CA GLU A 193 19.48 8.10 -2.46
C GLU A 193 20.22 8.87 -3.57
N PRO A 194 20.70 8.19 -4.63
CA PRO A 194 21.34 8.87 -5.76
C PRO A 194 20.42 9.92 -6.39
N LEU A 195 20.94 11.12 -6.66
CA LEU A 195 20.17 12.22 -7.26
C LEU A 195 19.47 11.82 -8.57
N ALA A 196 20.11 11.01 -9.40
CA ALA A 196 19.51 10.49 -10.63
C ALA A 196 18.25 9.65 -10.36
N ARG A 197 18.26 8.83 -9.31
CA ARG A 197 17.11 8.01 -8.90
C ARG A 197 15.98 8.88 -8.36
N LEU A 198 16.29 9.86 -7.52
CA LEU A 198 15.32 10.85 -7.04
C LEU A 198 14.66 11.63 -8.18
N GLN A 199 15.42 12.00 -9.21
CA GLN A 199 14.90 12.70 -10.39
C GLN A 199 13.90 11.84 -11.16
N ILE A 200 14.19 10.55 -11.35
CA ILE A 200 13.28 9.60 -12.01
C ILE A 200 12.00 9.43 -11.19
N ILE A 201 12.10 9.24 -9.87
CA ILE A 201 10.96 9.11 -8.96
C ILE A 201 10.04 10.33 -9.09
N ARG A 202 10.62 11.54 -9.03
CA ARG A 202 9.88 12.80 -9.18
C ARG A 202 9.18 12.89 -10.53
N GLN A 203 9.89 12.59 -11.63
CA GLN A 203 9.31 12.62 -12.97
C GLN A 203 8.15 11.62 -13.15
N GLU A 204 8.32 10.39 -12.67
CA GLU A 204 7.28 9.36 -12.72
C GLU A 204 6.02 9.75 -11.93
N LEU A 205 6.18 10.38 -10.76
CA LEU A 205 5.04 10.85 -9.96
C LEU A 205 4.24 11.95 -10.66
N HIS A 206 4.90 12.84 -11.40
CA HIS A 206 4.23 13.93 -12.12
C HIS A 206 3.53 13.46 -13.41
N SER A 207 4.05 12.42 -14.07
CA SER A 207 3.52 11.91 -15.33
C SER A 207 2.44 10.83 -15.17
N THR A 208 2.28 10.26 -13.96
CA THR A 208 1.30 9.20 -13.71
C THR A 208 -0.14 9.72 -13.80
N ALA A 209 -0.96 9.12 -14.67
CA ALA A 209 -2.39 9.44 -14.82
C ALA A 209 -3.25 8.89 -13.66
N SER A 210 -4.41 9.51 -13.43
CA SER A 210 -5.34 9.14 -12.34
C SER A 210 -5.93 7.75 -12.48
N GLU A 211 -6.18 7.32 -13.72
CA GLU A 211 -6.88 6.08 -14.01
C GLU A 211 -6.16 5.29 -15.10
N PHE A 212 -6.32 3.97 -15.04
CA PHE A 212 -6.05 3.10 -16.18
C PHE A 212 -7.29 3.09 -17.08
N TRP A 213 -7.10 2.88 -18.38
CA TRP A 213 -8.22 2.69 -19.32
C TRP A 213 -8.99 1.36 -19.09
N GLU A 214 -8.44 0.47 -18.26
CA GLU A 214 -9.06 -0.81 -17.88
C GLU A 214 -9.70 -0.73 -16.50
N PHE A 215 -10.87 -1.36 -16.36
CA PHE A 215 -11.49 -1.56 -15.06
C PHE A 215 -10.65 -2.52 -14.21
N THR A 216 -10.22 -2.05 -13.03
CA THR A 216 -9.52 -2.88 -12.05
C THR A 216 -10.30 -2.92 -10.74
N ASP A 217 -10.22 -4.05 -10.02
CA ASP A 217 -10.90 -4.21 -8.71
C ASP A 217 -10.41 -3.19 -7.65
N ARG A 218 -9.24 -2.59 -7.87
CA ARG A 218 -8.71 -1.53 -7.00
C ARG A 218 -9.11 -0.13 -7.42
N ALA A 219 -9.30 0.14 -8.72
CA ALA A 219 -9.64 1.44 -9.30
C ALA A 219 -8.70 2.59 -8.88
N GLU A 220 -7.45 2.26 -8.52
CA GLU A 220 -6.45 3.19 -8.00
C GLU A 220 -5.14 2.99 -8.76
N ASN A 221 -4.58 4.06 -9.32
CA ASN A 221 -3.20 4.05 -9.80
C ASN A 221 -2.26 4.38 -8.63
N PHE A 222 -1.38 3.43 -8.28
CA PHE A 222 -0.57 3.51 -7.06
C PHE A 222 0.32 4.75 -6.99
N TYR A 223 0.71 5.29 -8.14
CA TYR A 223 1.63 6.42 -8.23
C TYR A 223 0.96 7.73 -8.61
N TYR A 224 -0.37 7.75 -8.73
CA TYR A 224 -1.09 8.98 -9.02
C TYR A 224 -0.93 9.98 -7.88
N LEU A 225 -0.30 11.11 -8.17
CA LEU A 225 -0.19 12.24 -7.26
C LEU A 225 -1.35 13.20 -7.53
N GLU A 226 -2.27 13.29 -6.56
CA GLU A 226 -3.38 14.22 -6.63
C GLU A 226 -2.87 15.65 -6.90
N PRO A 227 -3.51 16.44 -7.78
CA PRO A 227 -3.03 17.78 -8.14
C PRO A 227 -2.80 18.68 -6.93
N ALA A 228 -3.64 18.57 -5.89
CA ALA A 228 -3.52 19.33 -4.65
C ALA A 228 -2.26 18.99 -3.83
N LEU A 229 -1.67 17.80 -4.03
CA LEU A 229 -0.45 17.36 -3.34
C LEU A 229 0.84 17.73 -4.10
N ARG A 230 0.75 18.16 -5.37
CA ARG A 230 1.94 18.49 -6.19
C ARG A 230 2.83 19.57 -5.58
N PRO A 231 2.31 20.70 -5.06
CA PRO A 231 3.16 21.72 -4.44
C PRO A 231 3.95 21.18 -3.25
N TYR A 232 3.35 20.26 -2.48
CA TYR A 232 3.98 19.64 -1.33
C TYR A 232 4.99 18.56 -1.71
N ALA A 233 4.76 17.82 -2.80
CA ALA A 233 5.76 16.92 -3.37
C ALA A 233 7.00 17.71 -3.84
N GLU A 234 6.77 18.85 -4.51
CA GLU A 234 7.83 19.76 -4.93
C GLU A 234 8.60 20.35 -3.72
N GLN A 235 7.88 20.75 -2.68
CA GLN A 235 8.50 21.14 -1.40
C GLN A 235 9.36 20.02 -0.82
N PHE A 236 8.87 18.77 -0.79
CA PHE A 236 9.64 17.63 -0.29
C PHE A 236 10.91 17.39 -1.12
N PHE A 237 10.80 17.39 -2.46
CA PHE A 237 11.95 17.20 -3.35
C PHE A 237 12.96 18.35 -3.27
N SER A 238 12.54 19.56 -2.90
CA SER A 238 13.45 20.70 -2.69
C SER A 238 14.42 20.51 -1.52
N TRP A 239 14.15 19.57 -0.61
CA TRP A 239 15.05 19.26 0.51
C TRP A 239 16.31 18.48 0.08
N PHE A 240 16.35 17.91 -1.13
CA PHE A 240 17.49 17.17 -1.66
C PHE A 240 18.41 18.13 -2.43
N GLN A 241 19.56 18.45 -1.84
CA GLN A 241 20.52 19.37 -2.44
C GLN A 241 21.06 18.83 -3.78
N GLY A 242 21.08 19.66 -4.81
CA GLY A 242 21.58 19.29 -6.14
C GLY A 242 20.55 18.61 -7.04
N LEU A 243 19.31 18.37 -6.57
CA LEU A 243 18.23 17.90 -7.42
C LEU A 243 17.76 19.03 -8.36
N THR A 244 17.73 18.78 -9.66
CA THR A 244 17.35 19.78 -10.66
C THR A 244 15.83 20.00 -10.68
N SER A 245 15.39 21.21 -11.01
CA SER A 245 13.96 21.49 -11.23
C SER A 245 13.42 20.69 -12.41
N LEU A 246 12.16 20.25 -12.34
CA LEU A 246 11.49 19.66 -13.51
C LEU A 246 11.42 20.70 -14.66
N PRO A 247 11.59 20.27 -15.92
CA PRO A 247 11.36 21.16 -17.06
C PRO A 247 9.87 21.57 -17.13
N ALA A 248 9.62 22.84 -17.45
CA ALA A 248 8.28 23.46 -17.49
C ALA A 248 7.27 22.76 -18.43
N SER A 249 7.74 21.88 -19.33
CA SER A 249 6.90 21.16 -20.30
C SER A 249 6.04 20.04 -19.71
N LEU A 250 6.21 19.68 -18.44
CA LEU A 250 5.37 18.67 -17.75
C LEU A 250 4.16 19.26 -17.00
N GLU A 251 4.02 20.59 -16.96
CA GLU A 251 2.92 21.28 -16.25
C GLU A 251 1.63 21.39 -17.08
N GLY A 252 1.63 20.98 -18.36
CA GLY A 252 0.49 21.17 -19.26
C GLY A 252 0.20 19.97 -20.15
N VAL A 253 -0.69 19.09 -19.70
CA VAL A 253 -1.58 18.35 -20.61
C VAL A 253 -3.01 18.49 -20.08
N PRO A 254 -3.82 19.41 -20.61
CA PRO A 254 -5.26 19.33 -20.46
C PRO A 254 -5.74 18.14 -21.28
N GLY A 255 -6.23 17.11 -20.60
CA GLY A 255 -6.98 16.04 -21.25
C GLY A 255 -8.29 16.59 -21.78
N SER A 256 -8.38 16.77 -23.10
CA SER A 256 -9.62 16.87 -23.87
C SER A 256 -9.27 16.58 -25.33
N LEU A 257 -9.25 15.29 -25.68
CA LEU A 257 -9.46 14.89 -27.06
C LEU A 257 -10.97 15.02 -27.30
N GLU A 258 -11.40 16.19 -27.78
CA GLU A 258 -12.64 16.27 -28.54
C GLU A 258 -12.45 15.40 -29.79
N LEU A 259 -13.36 14.45 -29.97
CA LEU A 259 -13.48 13.69 -31.22
C LEU A 259 -14.69 14.20 -32.01
N PRO A 260 -14.61 14.16 -33.35
CA PRO A 260 -15.59 14.74 -34.27
C PRO A 260 -16.96 14.07 -34.24
#